data_AF-A0A2A4I4W6-F1
#
_entry.id   AF-A0A2A4I4W6-F1
#
_cell.length_a   1.000
_cell.length_b   1.000
_cell.length_c   1.000
_cell.angle_alpha   90.00
_cell.angle_beta   90.00
_cell.angle_gamma   90.00
#
_symmetry.space_group_name_H-M   'P 1'
#
loop_
_entity.id
_entity.type
_entity.pdbx_description
1 polymer ?
#
loop_
_entity_poly.entity_id
_entity_poly.type
_entity_poly.pdbx_seq_one_letter_code
_entity_poly.pdbx_strand_id
1 'polypeptide(L)'
;MNRTLLLSLLTIAGTGAVPAAARAQDGAAVDMTGMGIYAMEDSVMEAAGRSVARRAPGAAAPARAVSPAAFAYRPSQEVRRRNVAGFVKKLTAANPQGAGEIRRLVEDPTLFAKIDRALRGVGGRTDNAADAFASYWIAAWYAAHGRDDTPDAATFAAVRRQAADALGAVPQLAGAGDAVKQQVAEANLVQAVLIAATMEGVGRDPAARGRIAAAVRKGARASGLDLDAIALTRNGFVPTRRTGAVDPARDGAGAGAGAGAGGGGTLLGAGALAAVAGGALYYRNRARG
;
A
#
# COMPACT_ATOMS: atom_id res chain seq x y z
N MET A 1 17.00 -24.94 32.00
CA MET A 1 17.77 -23.76 32.44
C MET A 1 17.28 -22.57 31.62
N ASN A 2 16.35 -21.75 32.12
CA ASN A 2 16.56 -20.59 33.04
C ASN A 2 17.42 -19.50 32.36
N ARG A 3 17.00 -18.23 32.16
CA ARG A 3 15.95 -17.37 32.77
C ARG A 3 15.54 -16.26 31.77
N THR A 4 14.27 -15.91 31.54
CA THR A 4 13.28 -15.14 32.36
C THR A 4 13.49 -13.61 32.35
N LEU A 5 12.35 -12.90 32.18
CA LEU A 5 11.97 -11.52 32.60
C LEU A 5 11.93 -10.48 31.46
N LEU A 6 10.94 -9.60 31.28
CA LEU A 6 9.66 -9.17 31.90
C LEU A 6 9.13 -8.05 30.93
N LEU A 7 7.88 -7.55 30.86
CA LEU A 7 6.83 -7.32 31.86
C LEU A 7 5.48 -7.10 31.14
N SER A 8 4.46 -7.82 31.58
CA SER A 8 3.02 -7.51 31.40
C SER A 8 2.56 -6.56 32.51
N LEU A 9 1.43 -5.85 32.34
CA LEU A 9 0.38 -5.49 33.33
C LEU A 9 -0.40 -4.26 32.78
N LEU A 10 -1.72 -4.13 32.89
CA LEU A 10 -2.59 -4.52 33.99
C LEU A 10 -4.05 -4.66 33.51
N THR A 11 -4.69 -5.75 33.90
CA THR A 11 -6.15 -5.94 33.92
C THR A 11 -6.62 -5.70 35.35
N ILE A 12 -7.63 -4.86 35.56
CA ILE A 12 -8.44 -4.86 36.80
C ILE A 12 -9.88 -5.17 36.40
N ALA A 13 -10.41 -6.22 37.00
CA ALA A 13 -11.82 -6.56 37.02
C ALA A 13 -12.57 -5.67 38.01
N GLY A 14 -13.71 -5.11 37.59
CA GLY A 14 -14.69 -4.47 38.45
C GLY A 14 -16.08 -4.93 38.02
N THR A 15 -16.70 -5.78 38.84
CA THR A 15 -18.10 -6.19 38.74
C THR A 15 -19.02 -5.04 39.16
N GLY A 16 -19.85 -4.57 38.24
CA GLY A 16 -20.97 -3.67 38.52
C GLY A 16 -22.13 -3.98 37.58
N ALA A 17 -23.27 -4.38 38.14
CA ALA A 17 -24.51 -4.58 37.40
C ALA A 17 -25.07 -3.23 36.93
N VAL A 18 -25.46 -3.14 35.65
CA VAL A 18 -26.13 -1.97 35.06
C VAL A 18 -27.36 -2.49 34.31
N PRO A 19 -28.55 -1.88 34.47
CA PRO A 19 -29.80 -2.42 33.97
C PRO A 19 -29.90 -2.41 32.43
N ALA A 20 -30.69 -3.36 31.93
CA ALA A 20 -31.04 -3.49 30.52
C ALA A 20 -31.84 -2.27 30.04
N ALA A 21 -31.22 -1.45 29.21
CA ALA A 21 -31.90 -0.51 28.32
C ALA A 21 -31.53 -0.87 26.87
N ALA A 22 -32.55 -0.83 26.02
CA ALA A 22 -32.60 -1.31 24.65
C ALA A 22 -31.33 -1.04 23.82
N ARG A 23 -30.69 -2.11 23.35
CA ARG A 23 -29.69 -2.05 22.28
C ARG A 23 -30.39 -2.09 20.93
N ALA A 24 -30.54 -0.91 20.33
CA ALA A 24 -30.63 -0.82 18.88
C ALA A 24 -29.32 -1.40 18.29
N GLN A 25 -29.46 -2.33 17.35
CA GLN A 25 -28.35 -2.99 16.67
C GLN A 25 -27.68 -2.03 15.68
N ASP A 26 -26.85 -1.12 16.18
CA ASP A 26 -25.79 -0.52 15.36
C ASP A 26 -24.65 -1.53 15.28
N GLY A 27 -24.48 -2.09 14.08
CA GLY A 27 -23.49 -3.11 13.75
C GLY A 27 -22.11 -2.69 14.22
N ALA A 28 -21.45 -3.62 14.92
CA ALA A 28 -20.13 -3.48 15.51
C ALA A 28 -19.17 -2.68 14.60
N ALA A 29 -18.93 -1.42 14.98
CA ALA A 29 -17.78 -0.66 14.53
C ALA A 29 -16.53 -1.35 15.07
N VAL A 30 -16.06 -2.39 14.37
CA VAL A 30 -14.69 -2.88 14.53
C VAL A 30 -13.79 -1.68 14.36
N ASP A 31 -12.96 -1.39 15.36
CA ASP A 31 -11.94 -0.35 15.30
C ASP A 31 -10.91 -0.70 14.20
N MET A 32 -11.29 -0.45 12.95
CA MET A 32 -10.51 -0.72 11.75
C MET A 32 -9.35 0.27 11.59
N THR A 33 -9.24 1.27 12.47
CA THR A 33 -8.21 2.31 12.39
C THR A 33 -6.82 1.77 12.77
N GLY A 34 -6.76 0.69 13.55
CA GLY A 34 -5.53 0.07 14.06
C GLY A 34 -5.03 -1.13 13.26
N MET A 35 -5.80 -2.23 13.26
CA MET A 35 -5.40 -3.52 12.68
C MET A 35 -6.15 -3.91 11.40
N GLY A 36 -7.34 -3.34 11.15
CA GLY A 36 -8.22 -3.74 10.05
C GLY A 36 -7.70 -3.41 8.65
N ILE A 37 -7.16 -2.20 8.42
CA ILE A 37 -6.60 -1.84 7.09
C ILE A 37 -5.44 -2.76 6.72
N TYR A 38 -4.51 -3.01 7.65
CA TYR A 38 -3.30 -3.79 7.36
C TYR A 38 -3.59 -5.28 7.18
N ALA A 39 -4.55 -5.84 7.93
CA ALA A 39 -5.02 -7.20 7.68
C ALA A 39 -5.68 -7.34 6.29
N MET A 40 -6.36 -6.30 5.82
CA MET A 40 -6.87 -6.26 4.45
C MET A 40 -5.76 -6.00 3.42
N GLU A 41 -4.70 -5.27 3.78
CA GLU A 41 -3.59 -4.95 2.87
C GLU A 41 -2.93 -6.22 2.33
N ASP A 42 -2.60 -7.19 3.19
CA ASP A 42 -2.04 -8.48 2.74
C ASP A 42 -3.01 -9.22 1.81
N SER A 43 -4.31 -9.23 2.13
CA SER A 43 -5.34 -9.85 1.30
C SER A 43 -5.49 -9.16 -0.07
N VAL A 44 -5.40 -7.83 -0.10
CA VAL A 44 -5.46 -7.03 -1.33
C VAL A 44 -4.20 -7.24 -2.16
N MET A 45 -3.02 -7.29 -1.55
CA MET A 45 -1.74 -7.51 -2.24
C MET A 45 -1.63 -8.93 -2.81
N GLU A 46 -2.12 -9.94 -2.08
CA GLU A 46 -2.25 -11.29 -2.60
C GLU A 46 -3.24 -11.35 -3.78
N ALA A 47 -4.40 -10.69 -3.66
CA ALA A 47 -5.37 -10.57 -4.76
C ALA A 47 -4.79 -9.82 -5.97
N ALA A 48 -3.94 -8.82 -5.72
CA ALA A 48 -3.22 -8.08 -6.75
C ALA A 48 -2.24 -9.02 -7.48
N GLY A 49 -1.46 -9.83 -6.77
CA GLY A 49 -0.62 -10.88 -7.35
C GLY A 49 -1.41 -11.84 -8.25
N ARG A 50 -2.55 -12.35 -7.77
CA ARG A 50 -3.46 -13.18 -8.58
C ARG A 50 -4.00 -12.44 -9.80
N SER A 51 -4.29 -11.15 -9.70
CA SER A 51 -4.74 -10.33 -10.83
C SER A 51 -3.68 -10.20 -11.92
N VAL A 52 -2.39 -10.14 -11.56
CA VAL A 52 -1.28 -10.13 -12.52
C VAL A 52 -1.08 -11.51 -13.13
N ALA A 53 -1.10 -12.57 -12.33
CA ALA A 53 -0.95 -13.95 -12.81
C ALA A 53 -2.02 -14.33 -13.86
N ARG A 54 -3.26 -13.83 -13.71
CA ARG A 54 -4.34 -14.00 -14.71
C ARG A 54 -4.10 -13.33 -16.06
N ARG A 55 -3.10 -12.46 -16.19
CA ARG A 55 -2.67 -11.87 -17.46
C ARG A 55 -1.51 -12.61 -18.11
N ALA A 56 -1.09 -13.74 -17.55
CA ALA A 56 -0.15 -14.63 -18.21
C ALA A 56 -0.72 -15.13 -19.55
N PRO A 57 0.10 -15.27 -20.60
CA PRO A 57 -0.32 -15.92 -21.84
C PRO A 57 -0.93 -17.30 -21.56
N GLY A 58 -2.11 -17.57 -22.11
CA GLY A 58 -2.82 -18.86 -21.91
C GLY A 58 -3.66 -18.96 -20.62
N ALA A 59 -3.72 -17.90 -19.80
CA ALA A 59 -4.64 -17.87 -18.67
C ALA A 59 -6.11 -17.84 -19.15
N ALA A 60 -6.98 -18.54 -18.43
CA ALA A 60 -8.42 -18.54 -18.69
C ALA A 60 -9.01 -17.12 -18.59
N ALA A 61 -9.96 -16.80 -19.47
CA ALA A 61 -10.65 -15.51 -19.44
C ALA A 61 -11.33 -15.32 -18.07
N PRO A 62 -11.17 -14.14 -17.42
CA PRO A 62 -11.71 -13.93 -16.09
C PRO A 62 -13.24 -13.92 -16.11
N ALA A 63 -13.84 -14.42 -15.03
CA ALA A 63 -15.21 -14.06 -14.67
C ALA A 63 -15.32 -12.52 -14.57
N ARG A 64 -16.47 -11.98 -14.99
CA ARG A 64 -16.81 -10.56 -15.12
C ARG A 64 -15.89 -9.60 -14.35
N ALA A 65 -15.19 -8.73 -15.08
CA ALA A 65 -14.32 -7.70 -14.51
C ALA A 65 -15.07 -6.76 -13.55
N VAL A 66 -14.43 -6.37 -12.44
CA VAL A 66 -15.00 -5.44 -11.47
C VAL A 66 -14.83 -4.01 -12.00
N SER A 67 -15.92 -3.24 -12.01
CA SER A 67 -15.87 -1.84 -12.43
C SER A 67 -15.12 -0.99 -11.41
N PRO A 68 -14.11 -0.19 -11.80
CA PRO A 68 -13.46 0.76 -10.89
C PRO A 68 -14.43 1.77 -10.26
N ALA A 69 -15.56 2.05 -10.92
CA ALA A 69 -16.59 2.93 -10.38
C ALA A 69 -17.23 2.39 -9.09
N ALA A 70 -17.20 1.07 -8.86
CA ALA A 70 -17.69 0.46 -7.62
C ALA A 70 -16.92 0.92 -6.37
N PHE A 71 -15.70 1.44 -6.55
CA PHE A 71 -14.82 1.92 -5.48
C PHE A 71 -14.80 3.44 -5.32
N ALA A 72 -15.69 4.16 -6.02
CA ALA A 72 -15.94 5.57 -5.72
C ALA A 72 -16.62 5.71 -4.34
N TYR A 73 -16.37 6.83 -3.68
CA TYR A 73 -16.96 7.17 -2.38
C TYR A 73 -17.17 8.68 -2.24
N ARG A 74 -18.04 9.10 -1.31
CA ARG A 74 -18.17 10.51 -0.93
C ARG A 74 -17.17 10.86 0.17
N PRO A 75 -16.23 11.81 -0.05
CA PRO A 75 -15.28 12.18 0.99
C PRO A 75 -15.93 12.81 2.23
N SER A 76 -15.45 12.42 3.41
CA SER A 76 -15.81 12.99 4.72
C SER A 76 -14.59 13.59 5.42
N GLN A 77 -14.70 14.86 5.83
CA GLN A 77 -13.64 15.53 6.59
C GLN A 77 -13.45 14.95 7.99
N GLU A 78 -14.49 14.36 8.57
CA GLU A 78 -14.38 13.66 9.85
C GLU A 78 -13.54 12.39 9.71
N VAL A 79 -13.84 11.55 8.70
CA VAL A 79 -13.07 10.35 8.38
C VAL A 79 -11.61 10.71 8.12
N ARG A 80 -11.37 11.76 7.33
CA ARG A 80 -10.02 12.24 7.02
C ARG A 80 -9.24 12.65 8.27
N ARG A 81 -9.84 13.43 9.16
CA ARG A 81 -9.19 13.81 10.44
C ARG A 81 -8.82 12.59 11.28
N ARG A 82 -9.71 11.59 11.36
CA ARG A 82 -9.42 10.32 12.05
C ARG A 82 -8.26 9.56 11.39
N ASN A 83 -8.26 9.48 10.07
CA ASN A 83 -7.20 8.80 9.31
C ASN A 83 -5.84 9.47 9.53
N VAL A 84 -5.76 10.79 9.39
CA VAL A 84 -4.54 11.58 9.62
C VAL A 84 -4.02 11.37 11.04
N ALA A 85 -4.88 11.48 12.06
CA ALA A 85 -4.48 11.23 13.44
C ALA A 85 -3.95 9.80 13.64
N GLY A 86 -4.59 8.81 13.03
CA GLY A 86 -4.15 7.42 13.02
C GLY A 86 -2.77 7.23 12.37
N PHE A 87 -2.52 7.86 11.22
CA PHE A 87 -1.22 7.82 10.55
C PHE A 87 -0.13 8.46 11.40
N VAL A 88 -0.36 9.64 11.95
CA VAL A 88 0.61 10.34 12.82
C VAL A 88 0.97 9.46 14.03
N LYS A 89 -0.03 8.89 14.70
CA LYS A 89 0.18 8.02 15.86
C LYS A 89 1.06 6.82 15.50
N LYS A 90 0.74 6.10 14.42
CA LYS A 90 1.46 4.90 13.98
C LYS A 90 2.88 5.22 13.52
N LEU A 91 3.04 6.25 12.70
CA LEU A 91 4.35 6.63 12.15
C LEU A 91 5.27 7.17 13.24
N THR A 92 4.73 7.89 14.24
CA THR A 92 5.51 8.31 15.41
C THR A 92 5.99 7.11 16.23
N ALA A 93 5.15 6.08 16.40
CA ALA A 93 5.54 4.86 17.12
C ALA A 93 6.61 4.06 16.38
N ALA A 94 6.54 3.99 15.05
CA ALA A 94 7.48 3.24 14.22
C ALA A 94 8.81 3.97 13.97
N ASN A 95 8.78 5.30 13.85
CA ASN A 95 9.95 6.13 13.60
C ASN A 95 9.85 7.46 14.37
N PRO A 96 10.18 7.46 15.68
CA PRO A 96 10.13 8.68 16.49
C PRO A 96 11.00 9.82 15.94
N GLN A 97 12.14 9.49 15.32
CA GLN A 97 13.09 10.47 14.78
C GLN A 97 12.56 11.17 13.53
N GLY A 98 11.84 10.45 12.65
CA GLY A 98 11.23 11.01 11.43
C GLY A 98 9.80 11.56 11.63
N ALA A 99 9.23 11.43 12.84
CA ALA A 99 7.82 11.72 13.11
C ALA A 99 7.42 13.17 12.78
N GLY A 100 8.32 14.14 13.00
CA GLY A 100 8.04 15.56 12.79
C GLY A 100 7.80 15.91 11.32
N GLU A 101 8.61 15.38 10.40
CA GLU A 101 8.46 15.64 8.96
C GLU A 101 7.22 14.96 8.39
N ILE A 102 7.02 13.71 8.77
CA ILE A 102 5.83 12.94 8.40
C ILE A 102 4.57 13.66 8.87
N ARG A 103 4.55 14.13 10.13
CA ARG A 103 3.44 14.88 10.69
C ARG A 103 3.13 16.13 9.87
N ARG A 104 4.15 16.95 9.57
CA ARG A 104 3.99 18.15 8.72
C ARG A 104 3.39 17.82 7.36
N LEU A 105 3.81 16.71 6.75
CA LEU A 105 3.29 16.27 5.46
C LEU A 105 1.81 15.90 5.55
N VAL A 106 1.42 15.03 6.48
CA VAL A 106 0.04 14.50 6.57
C VAL A 106 -0.96 15.49 7.18
N GLU A 107 -0.48 16.46 7.95
CA GLU A 107 -1.28 17.55 8.50
C GLU A 107 -1.39 18.75 7.55
N ASP A 108 -0.66 18.77 6.41
CA ASP A 108 -0.82 19.81 5.39
C ASP A 108 -2.26 19.80 4.86
N PRO A 109 -3.06 20.87 5.10
CA PRO A 109 -4.46 20.91 4.69
C PRO A 109 -4.64 20.87 3.16
N THR A 110 -3.56 21.14 2.42
CA THR A 110 -3.55 21.11 0.95
C THR A 110 -3.07 19.77 0.38
N LEU A 111 -2.60 18.82 1.20
CA LEU A 111 -2.03 17.54 0.74
C LEU A 111 -2.97 16.84 -0.25
N PHE A 112 -4.21 16.58 0.14
CA PHE A 112 -5.14 15.85 -0.72
C PHE A 112 -5.56 16.62 -1.96
N ALA A 113 -5.58 17.95 -1.91
CA ALA A 113 -5.83 18.78 -3.09
C ALA A 113 -4.66 18.71 -4.09
N LYS A 114 -3.42 18.65 -3.58
CA LYS A 114 -2.22 18.43 -4.41
C LYS A 114 -2.25 17.04 -5.06
N ILE A 115 -2.55 16.00 -4.28
CA ILE A 115 -2.70 14.63 -4.79
C ILE A 115 -3.78 14.57 -5.87
N ASP A 116 -4.94 15.21 -5.65
CA ASP A 116 -6.03 15.22 -6.63
C ASP A 116 -5.62 15.84 -7.96
N ARG A 117 -4.89 16.95 -7.92
CA ARG A 117 -4.35 17.58 -9.12
C ARG A 117 -3.39 16.65 -9.86
N ALA A 118 -2.50 15.96 -9.16
CA ALA A 118 -1.57 15.02 -9.77
C ALA A 118 -2.30 13.83 -10.42
N LEU A 119 -3.28 13.24 -9.72
CA LEU A 119 -4.04 12.10 -10.24
C LEU A 119 -4.90 12.45 -11.45
N ARG A 120 -5.49 13.66 -11.47
CA ARG A 120 -6.24 14.12 -12.65
C ARG A 120 -5.40 14.16 -13.91
N GLY A 121 -4.10 14.45 -13.80
CA GLY A 121 -3.16 14.44 -14.92
C GLY A 121 -3.03 13.06 -15.62
N VAL A 122 -3.39 11.98 -14.94
CA VAL A 122 -3.39 10.61 -15.48
C VAL A 122 -4.79 9.99 -15.53
N GLY A 123 -5.84 10.79 -15.33
CA GLY A 123 -7.24 10.35 -15.37
C GLY A 123 -7.74 9.61 -14.11
N GLY A 124 -7.02 9.73 -12.99
CA GLY A 124 -7.42 9.24 -11.67
C GLY A 124 -8.07 10.31 -10.79
N ARG A 125 -8.62 9.88 -9.65
CA ARG A 125 -9.30 10.73 -8.67
C ARG A 125 -8.93 10.32 -7.25
N THR A 126 -8.93 11.28 -6.33
CA THR A 126 -8.67 11.00 -4.90
C THR A 126 -9.85 10.37 -4.18
N ASP A 127 -11.07 10.44 -4.71
CA ASP A 127 -12.29 9.91 -4.12
C ASP A 127 -12.69 8.53 -4.69
N ASN A 128 -11.69 7.75 -5.11
CA ASN A 128 -11.84 6.38 -5.58
C ASN A 128 -10.73 5.49 -5.00
N ALA A 129 -11.11 4.41 -4.31
CA ALA A 129 -10.14 3.53 -3.66
C ALA A 129 -9.31 2.70 -4.65
N ALA A 130 -9.84 2.39 -5.85
CA ALA A 130 -9.08 1.71 -6.90
C ALA A 130 -8.03 2.65 -7.52
N ASP A 131 -8.34 3.94 -7.69
CA ASP A 131 -7.36 4.95 -8.15
C ASP A 131 -6.24 5.13 -7.11
N ALA A 132 -6.60 5.20 -5.84
CA ALA A 132 -5.64 5.31 -4.75
C ALA A 132 -4.72 4.09 -4.67
N PHE A 133 -5.26 2.87 -4.70
CA PHE A 133 -4.47 1.64 -4.67
C PHE A 133 -3.58 1.51 -5.92
N ALA A 134 -4.09 1.85 -7.11
CA ALA A 134 -3.28 1.88 -8.34
C ALA A 134 -2.09 2.85 -8.22
N SER A 135 -2.30 4.01 -7.61
CA SER A 135 -1.26 5.03 -7.38
C SER A 135 -0.16 4.51 -6.47
N TYR A 136 -0.53 3.88 -5.36
CA TYR A 136 0.41 3.21 -4.45
C TYR A 136 1.19 2.10 -5.17
N TRP A 137 0.49 1.20 -5.88
CA TRP A 137 1.11 0.05 -6.52
C TRP A 137 2.12 0.47 -7.60
N ILE A 138 1.77 1.48 -8.42
CA ILE A 138 2.70 2.05 -9.42
C ILE A 138 3.92 2.70 -8.73
N ALA A 139 3.70 3.50 -7.68
CA ALA A 139 4.80 4.14 -6.95
C ALA A 139 5.74 3.11 -6.34
N ALA A 140 5.22 2.05 -5.73
CA ALA A 140 5.99 0.94 -5.18
C ALA A 140 6.79 0.22 -6.27
N TRP A 141 6.17 -0.06 -7.43
CA TRP A 141 6.89 -0.70 -8.54
C TRP A 141 8.01 0.20 -9.07
N TYR A 142 7.76 1.50 -9.29
CA TYR A 142 8.81 2.42 -9.74
C TYR A 142 9.96 2.51 -8.74
N ALA A 143 9.66 2.69 -7.44
CA ALA A 143 10.68 2.76 -6.40
C ALA A 143 11.51 1.46 -6.30
N ALA A 144 10.87 0.29 -6.40
CA ALA A 144 11.57 -0.99 -6.48
C ALA A 144 12.52 -1.08 -7.69
N HIS A 145 12.24 -0.36 -8.77
CA HIS A 145 13.08 -0.30 -9.97
C HIS A 145 13.99 0.95 -10.00
N GLY A 146 14.10 1.70 -8.90
CA GLY A 146 14.94 2.91 -8.83
C GLY A 146 14.44 4.09 -9.65
N ARG A 147 13.15 4.05 -10.03
CA ARG A 147 12.47 5.02 -10.90
C ARG A 147 11.54 5.91 -10.08
N ASP A 148 11.28 7.10 -10.61
CA ASP A 148 10.44 8.16 -10.04
C ASP A 148 9.52 8.79 -11.11
N ASP A 149 9.20 8.00 -12.14
CA ASP A 149 8.41 8.45 -13.29
C ASP A 149 6.92 8.63 -12.96
N THR A 150 6.22 9.39 -13.81
CA THR A 150 4.76 9.44 -13.84
C THR A 150 4.26 8.51 -14.95
N PRO A 151 3.30 7.59 -14.69
CA PRO A 151 2.76 6.73 -15.75
C PRO A 151 1.94 7.57 -16.75
N ASP A 152 1.85 7.10 -18.00
CA ASP A 152 0.87 7.65 -18.94
C ASP A 152 -0.57 7.26 -18.53
N ALA A 153 -1.57 7.98 -19.05
CA ALA A 153 -2.97 7.77 -18.68
C ALA A 153 -3.48 6.35 -19.02
N ALA A 154 -2.98 5.75 -20.11
CA ALA A 154 -3.35 4.40 -20.51
C ALA A 154 -2.83 3.35 -19.52
N THR A 155 -1.56 3.48 -19.13
CA THR A 155 -0.90 2.66 -18.12
C THR A 155 -1.62 2.77 -16.78
N PHE A 156 -1.91 3.99 -16.31
CA PHE A 156 -2.67 4.19 -15.08
C PHE A 156 -4.06 3.56 -15.14
N ALA A 157 -4.81 3.78 -16.22
CA ALA A 157 -6.14 3.20 -16.40
C ALA A 157 -6.13 1.67 -16.41
N ALA A 158 -5.06 1.04 -16.92
CA ALA A 158 -4.92 -0.41 -16.94
C ALA A 158 -4.59 -1.00 -15.56
N VAL A 159 -3.75 -0.34 -14.77
CA VAL A 159 -3.49 -0.72 -13.38
C VAL A 159 -4.71 -0.46 -12.50
N ARG A 160 -5.45 0.63 -12.72
CA ARG A 160 -6.73 0.91 -12.04
C ARG A 160 -7.72 -0.24 -12.16
N ARG A 161 -7.82 -0.88 -13.33
CA ARG A 161 -8.68 -2.06 -13.51
C ARG A 161 -8.20 -3.24 -12.65
N GLN A 162 -6.89 -3.48 -12.57
CA GLN A 162 -6.33 -4.52 -11.70
C GLN A 162 -6.57 -4.22 -10.22
N ALA A 163 -6.41 -2.94 -9.84
CA ALA A 163 -6.71 -2.48 -8.50
C ALA A 163 -8.18 -2.75 -8.13
N ALA A 164 -9.12 -2.46 -9.04
CA ALA A 164 -10.54 -2.76 -8.83
C ALA A 164 -10.80 -4.27 -8.68
N ASP A 165 -10.18 -5.11 -9.51
CA ASP A 165 -10.29 -6.57 -9.40
C ASP A 165 -9.70 -7.10 -8.09
N ALA A 166 -8.58 -6.54 -7.63
CA ALA A 166 -7.92 -6.92 -6.38
C ALA A 166 -8.75 -6.53 -5.15
N LEU A 167 -9.23 -5.28 -5.10
CA LEU A 167 -10.11 -4.80 -4.04
C LEU A 167 -11.44 -5.56 -4.02
N GLY A 168 -12.00 -5.88 -5.19
CA GLY A 168 -13.24 -6.62 -5.33
C GLY A 168 -13.14 -8.10 -4.94
N ALA A 169 -11.93 -8.66 -4.90
CA ALA A 169 -11.69 -10.01 -4.41
C ALA A 169 -11.65 -10.11 -2.89
N VAL A 170 -11.62 -8.98 -2.17
CA VAL A 170 -11.66 -8.92 -0.71
C VAL A 170 -13.09 -8.61 -0.27
N PRO A 171 -13.83 -9.56 0.34
CA PRO A 171 -15.26 -9.39 0.64
C PRO A 171 -15.59 -8.14 1.45
N GLN A 172 -14.73 -7.79 2.41
CA GLN A 172 -14.86 -6.61 3.27
C GLN A 172 -14.79 -5.29 2.48
N LEU A 173 -14.13 -5.28 1.32
CA LEU A 173 -13.97 -4.10 0.46
C LEU A 173 -14.96 -4.09 -0.70
N ALA A 174 -15.33 -5.25 -1.23
CA ALA A 174 -16.28 -5.38 -2.32
C ALA A 174 -17.65 -4.76 -1.95
N GLY A 175 -18.10 -4.96 -0.71
CA GLY A 175 -19.35 -4.40 -0.18
C GLY A 175 -19.18 -3.16 0.71
N ALA A 176 -17.99 -2.56 0.76
CA ALA A 176 -17.69 -1.49 1.69
C ALA A 176 -18.52 -0.21 1.44
N GLY A 177 -18.90 0.46 2.55
CA GLY A 177 -19.43 1.82 2.51
C GLY A 177 -18.34 2.90 2.34
N ASP A 178 -18.78 4.13 2.15
CA ASP A 178 -17.92 5.28 1.83
C ASP A 178 -16.79 5.51 2.84
N ALA A 179 -17.08 5.41 4.14
CA ALA A 179 -16.07 5.64 5.18
C ALA A 179 -14.91 4.64 5.09
N VAL A 180 -15.20 3.36 4.82
CA VAL A 180 -14.18 2.32 4.68
C VAL A 180 -13.39 2.51 3.38
N LYS A 181 -14.06 2.80 2.26
CA LYS A 181 -13.40 3.10 0.98
C LYS A 181 -12.48 4.32 1.10
N GLN A 182 -12.94 5.37 1.77
CA GLN A 182 -12.15 6.56 2.04
C GLN A 182 -10.91 6.24 2.88
N GLN A 183 -11.08 5.46 3.95
CA GLN A 183 -9.98 5.06 4.81
C GLN A 183 -8.90 4.26 4.06
N VAL A 184 -9.30 3.32 3.21
CA VAL A 184 -8.38 2.56 2.35
C VAL A 184 -7.72 3.49 1.32
N ALA A 185 -8.49 4.34 0.66
CA ALA A 185 -7.97 5.26 -0.35
C ALA A 185 -6.91 6.20 0.24
N GLU A 186 -7.21 6.86 1.35
CA GLU A 186 -6.30 7.83 1.96
C GLU A 186 -5.02 7.19 2.48
N ALA A 187 -5.08 5.96 3.00
CA ALA A 187 -3.88 5.19 3.36
C ALA A 187 -2.97 4.97 2.15
N ASN A 188 -3.52 4.51 1.03
CA ASN A 188 -2.77 4.26 -0.19
C ASN A 188 -2.21 5.55 -0.80
N LEU A 189 -2.99 6.65 -0.81
CA LEU A 189 -2.54 7.94 -1.31
C LEU A 189 -1.36 8.49 -0.48
N VAL A 190 -1.44 8.41 0.85
CA VAL A 190 -0.35 8.84 1.74
C VAL A 190 0.89 7.98 1.52
N GLN A 191 0.75 6.66 1.43
CA GLN A 191 1.88 5.77 1.12
C GLN A 191 2.53 6.12 -0.23
N ALA A 192 1.73 6.33 -1.28
CA ALA A 192 2.23 6.72 -2.59
C ALA A 192 3.04 8.04 -2.55
N VAL A 193 2.54 9.05 -1.83
CA VAL A 193 3.24 10.33 -1.65
C VAL A 193 4.53 10.14 -0.86
N LEU A 194 4.53 9.34 0.20
CA LEU A 194 5.73 9.09 0.98
C LEU A 194 6.82 8.40 0.15
N ILE A 195 6.46 7.42 -0.67
CA ILE A 195 7.38 6.76 -1.60
C ILE A 195 7.95 7.78 -2.59
N ALA A 196 7.09 8.59 -3.23
CA ALA A 196 7.51 9.60 -4.20
C ALA A 196 8.44 10.64 -3.56
N ALA A 197 8.07 11.19 -2.41
CA ALA A 197 8.88 12.18 -1.69
C ALA A 197 10.24 11.61 -1.25
N THR A 198 10.28 10.34 -0.86
CA THR A 198 11.53 9.64 -0.49
C THR A 198 12.45 9.46 -1.70
N MET A 199 11.90 9.02 -2.84
CA MET A 199 12.66 8.85 -4.09
C MET A 199 13.18 10.19 -4.65
N GLU A 200 12.38 11.25 -4.52
CA GLU A 200 12.78 12.60 -4.89
C GLU A 200 13.90 13.12 -3.97
N GLY A 201 13.75 12.94 -2.66
CA GLY A 201 14.69 13.43 -1.66
C GLY A 201 16.09 12.84 -1.76
N VAL A 202 16.21 11.59 -2.21
CA VAL A 202 17.52 10.98 -2.48
C VAL A 202 18.11 11.37 -3.85
N GLY A 203 17.38 12.14 -4.65
CA GLY A 203 17.82 12.62 -5.95
C GLY A 203 18.27 11.45 -6.84
N ARG A 204 19.38 11.59 -7.55
CA ARG A 204 19.94 10.57 -8.45
C ARG A 204 21.02 9.69 -7.81
N ASP A 205 21.19 9.72 -6.48
CA ASP A 205 22.17 8.86 -5.78
C ASP A 205 21.83 7.37 -6.00
N PRO A 206 22.67 6.61 -6.72
CA PRO A 206 22.39 5.21 -7.02
C PRO A 206 22.39 4.33 -5.76
N ALA A 207 23.24 4.63 -4.78
CA ALA A 207 23.34 3.84 -3.56
C ALA A 207 22.10 4.06 -2.68
N ALA A 208 21.65 5.31 -2.54
CA ALA A 208 20.44 5.62 -1.79
C ALA A 208 19.17 5.07 -2.46
N ARG A 209 19.02 5.23 -3.78
CA ARG A 209 17.93 4.60 -4.54
C ARG A 209 17.95 3.08 -4.43
N GLY A 210 19.13 2.45 -4.47
CA GLY A 210 19.29 1.01 -4.28
C GLY A 210 18.79 0.52 -2.91
N ARG A 211 19.08 1.27 -1.83
CA ARG A 211 18.57 0.97 -0.48
C ARG A 211 17.04 1.07 -0.39
N ILE A 212 16.45 2.11 -0.97
CA ILE A 212 14.98 2.26 -1.03
C ILE A 212 14.36 1.12 -1.82
N ALA A 213 14.91 0.83 -3.01
CA ALA A 213 14.44 -0.25 -3.86
C ALA A 213 14.46 -1.61 -3.15
N ALA A 214 15.54 -1.93 -2.41
CA ALA A 214 15.64 -3.14 -1.61
C ALA A 214 14.60 -3.19 -0.49
N ALA A 215 14.38 -2.07 0.21
CA ALA A 215 13.37 -1.98 1.27
C ALA A 215 11.94 -2.16 0.74
N VAL A 216 11.60 -1.51 -0.39
CA VAL A 216 10.28 -1.66 -1.04
C VAL A 216 10.04 -3.09 -1.50
N ARG A 217 11.03 -3.72 -2.15
CA ARG A 217 10.93 -5.14 -2.55
C ARG A 217 10.73 -6.06 -1.35
N LYS A 218 11.46 -5.83 -0.26
CA LYS A 218 11.31 -6.63 0.98
C LYS A 218 9.89 -6.50 1.54
N GLY A 219 9.37 -5.27 1.61
CA GLY A 219 7.99 -5.01 2.05
C GLY A 219 6.95 -5.69 1.16
N ALA A 220 7.04 -5.52 -0.16
CA ALA A 220 6.11 -6.13 -1.09
C ALA A 220 6.08 -7.66 -1.01
N ARG A 221 7.27 -8.30 -0.90
CA ARG A 221 7.36 -9.76 -0.74
C ARG A 221 6.76 -10.25 0.57
N ALA A 222 6.89 -9.48 1.66
CA ALA A 222 6.25 -9.82 2.92
C ALA A 222 4.71 -9.86 2.82
N SER A 223 4.13 -9.07 1.92
CA SER A 223 2.69 -9.06 1.59
C SER A 223 2.33 -9.92 0.37
N GLY A 224 3.21 -10.85 -0.04
CA GLY A 224 2.92 -11.82 -1.10
C GLY A 224 3.05 -11.30 -2.54
N LEU A 225 3.59 -10.10 -2.74
CA LEU A 225 3.80 -9.52 -4.07
C LEU A 225 5.30 -9.46 -4.43
N ASP A 226 5.71 -10.18 -5.47
CA ASP A 226 7.06 -10.06 -6.02
C ASP A 226 7.11 -9.01 -7.14
N LEU A 227 7.63 -7.83 -6.82
CA LEU A 227 7.74 -6.73 -7.77
C LEU A 227 8.74 -6.99 -8.90
N ASP A 228 9.70 -7.91 -8.71
CA ASP A 228 10.68 -8.30 -9.75
C ASP A 228 10.06 -9.32 -10.74
N ALA A 229 8.96 -9.97 -10.36
CA ALA A 229 8.22 -10.92 -11.21
C ALA A 229 7.14 -10.26 -12.07
N ILE A 230 7.04 -8.92 -12.06
CA ILE A 230 6.02 -8.17 -12.80
C ILE A 230 6.63 -6.99 -13.55
N ALA A 231 6.13 -6.72 -14.75
CA ALA A 231 6.47 -5.57 -15.56
C ALA A 231 5.28 -4.63 -15.66
N LEU A 232 5.53 -3.32 -15.52
CA LEU A 232 4.54 -2.29 -15.81
C LEU A 232 4.52 -1.97 -17.31
N THR A 233 3.36 -2.11 -17.94
CA THR A 233 3.14 -1.84 -19.37
C THR A 233 1.90 -0.97 -19.57
N ARG A 234 1.63 -0.53 -20.81
CA ARG A 234 0.35 0.12 -21.16
C ARG A 234 -0.88 -0.76 -20.90
N ASN A 235 -0.69 -2.07 -20.80
CA ASN A 235 -1.73 -3.03 -20.42
C ASN A 235 -1.77 -3.29 -18.90
N GLY A 236 -1.09 -2.47 -18.10
CA GLY A 236 -0.96 -2.63 -16.65
C GLY A 236 0.19 -3.55 -16.27
N PHE A 237 0.13 -4.12 -15.07
CA PHE A 237 1.08 -5.11 -14.60
C PHE A 237 0.86 -6.45 -15.30
N VAL A 238 1.93 -6.99 -15.87
CA VAL A 238 1.96 -8.33 -16.48
C VAL A 238 3.10 -9.13 -15.87
N PRO A 239 3.01 -10.47 -15.80
CA PRO A 239 4.13 -11.29 -15.35
C PRO A 239 5.35 -11.04 -16.24
N THR A 240 6.53 -10.89 -15.65
CA THR A 240 7.78 -11.01 -16.42
C THR A 240 7.91 -12.48 -16.80
N ARG A 241 8.12 -12.77 -18.09
CA ARG A 241 8.56 -14.11 -18.46
C ARG A 241 9.91 -14.30 -17.76
N ARG A 242 10.03 -15.21 -16.79
CA ARG A 242 11.35 -15.71 -16.44
C ARG A 242 11.91 -16.35 -17.71
N THR A 243 12.79 -15.65 -18.42
CA THR A 243 13.72 -16.27 -19.35
C THR A 243 14.57 -17.23 -18.53
N GLY A 244 14.10 -18.46 -18.43
CA GLY A 244 14.64 -19.49 -17.55
C GLY A 244 13.77 -20.76 -17.52
N ALA A 245 12.98 -21.02 -18.56
CA ALA A 245 12.63 -22.40 -18.88
C ALA A 245 13.91 -23.06 -19.39
N VAL A 246 14.71 -23.57 -18.45
CA VAL A 246 15.74 -24.56 -18.75
C VAL A 246 14.99 -25.75 -19.33
N ASP A 247 15.34 -26.11 -20.55
CA ASP A 247 14.96 -27.33 -21.22
C ASP A 247 15.28 -28.53 -20.29
N PRO A 248 14.31 -29.33 -19.81
CA PRO A 248 14.55 -30.38 -18.82
C PRO A 248 15.38 -31.57 -19.35
N ALA A 249 16.00 -31.45 -20.53
CA ALA A 249 16.83 -32.48 -21.13
C ALA A 249 18.33 -32.36 -20.81
N ARG A 250 18.79 -31.36 -20.04
CA ARG A 250 20.20 -31.30 -19.61
C ARG A 250 20.33 -30.93 -18.14
N ASP A 251 21.12 -31.76 -17.46
CA ASP A 251 21.71 -31.57 -16.14
C ASP A 251 20.97 -32.27 -15.00
N GLY A 252 21.18 -33.58 -14.97
CA GLY A 252 21.21 -34.33 -13.72
C GLY A 252 22.46 -34.00 -12.89
N ALA A 253 22.34 -34.30 -11.60
CA ALA A 253 23.35 -34.31 -10.54
C ALA A 253 23.59 -33.00 -9.77
N GLY A 254 23.22 -33.02 -8.48
CA GLY A 254 23.84 -32.17 -7.46
C GLY A 254 22.90 -31.69 -6.35
N ALA A 255 22.70 -32.52 -5.33
CA ALA A 255 21.89 -32.27 -4.14
C ALA A 255 22.46 -31.18 -3.20
N GLY A 256 21.62 -30.62 -2.32
CA GLY A 256 22.09 -29.89 -1.14
C GLY A 256 21.00 -29.11 -0.41
N ALA A 257 20.65 -29.56 0.79
CA ALA A 257 19.55 -29.12 1.64
C ALA A 257 19.78 -27.78 2.38
N GLY A 258 18.69 -27.20 2.92
CA GLY A 258 18.75 -26.10 3.89
C GLY A 258 17.40 -25.52 4.27
N ALA A 259 16.73 -26.12 5.25
CA ALA A 259 15.55 -25.60 5.93
C ALA A 259 15.88 -24.46 6.90
N GLY A 260 14.90 -23.59 7.22
CA GLY A 260 14.94 -22.81 8.46
C GLY A 260 14.15 -21.50 8.47
N ALA A 261 13.03 -21.50 9.21
CA ALA A 261 12.43 -20.46 10.06
C ALA A 261 12.75 -18.98 9.77
N GLY A 262 11.79 -18.07 9.64
CA GLY A 262 10.78 -17.75 10.65
C GLY A 262 11.13 -16.38 11.28
N GLY A 263 10.24 -15.40 11.17
CA GLY A 263 10.44 -14.08 11.79
C GLY A 263 9.60 -12.99 11.14
N GLY A 264 8.37 -12.82 11.63
CA GLY A 264 7.52 -11.68 11.29
C GLY A 264 8.14 -10.36 11.74
N GLY A 265 7.94 -9.31 10.95
CA GLY A 265 8.49 -7.98 11.20
C GLY A 265 8.27 -7.05 10.03
N THR A 266 7.02 -6.63 9.84
CA THR A 266 6.65 -5.55 8.92
C THR A 266 7.00 -4.23 9.59
N LEU A 267 7.95 -3.50 9.01
CA LEU A 267 7.96 -2.03 8.89
C LEU A 267 9.24 -1.63 8.15
N LEU A 268 9.06 -0.77 7.15
CA LEU A 268 10.13 -0.02 6.51
C LEU A 268 11.05 0.56 7.60
N GLY A 269 12.27 0.03 7.70
CA GLY A 269 13.26 0.50 8.65
C GLY A 269 13.51 2.00 8.46
N ALA A 270 13.64 2.71 9.58
CA ALA A 270 13.77 4.15 9.72
C ALA A 270 14.80 4.84 8.79
N GLY A 271 15.72 4.09 8.18
CA GLY A 271 16.73 4.61 7.26
C GLY A 271 16.19 5.16 5.93
N ALA A 272 14.97 4.80 5.50
CA ALA A 272 14.40 5.34 4.26
C ALA A 272 13.67 6.68 4.43
N LEU A 273 13.31 7.07 5.66
CA LEU A 273 12.47 8.25 5.92
C LEU A 273 13.26 9.54 6.19
N ALA A 274 14.60 9.47 6.29
CA ALA A 274 15.44 10.66 6.54
C ALA A 274 15.60 11.58 5.31
N ALA A 275 14.97 11.27 4.17
CA ALA A 275 15.07 12.04 2.92
C ALA A 275 13.78 12.84 2.59
N VAL A 276 12.82 12.99 3.51
CA VAL A 276 11.54 13.66 3.21
C VAL A 276 11.66 15.20 3.15
N ALA A 277 12.81 15.78 3.52
CA ALA A 277 13.04 17.22 3.52
C ALA A 277 13.05 17.92 2.14
N GLY A 278 12.99 17.19 1.01
CA GLY A 278 13.07 17.78 -0.34
C GLY A 278 11.76 17.86 -1.16
N GLY A 279 10.77 17.01 -0.88
CA GLY A 279 9.64 16.74 -1.79
C GLY A 279 8.55 17.83 -1.89
N ALA A 280 8.64 18.90 -1.09
CA ALA A 280 7.71 20.03 -1.16
C ALA A 280 7.90 20.88 -2.44
N LEU A 281 8.99 20.67 -3.19
CA LEU A 281 9.32 21.45 -4.39
C LEU A 281 8.65 20.93 -5.68
N TYR A 282 8.29 19.64 -5.77
CA TYR A 282 7.65 19.08 -6.96
C TYR A 282 6.29 19.71 -7.30
N TYR A 283 5.46 20.02 -6.29
CA TYR A 283 4.17 20.68 -6.53
C TYR A 283 4.28 22.17 -6.87
N ARG A 284 5.44 22.80 -6.64
CA ARG A 284 5.66 24.22 -6.94
C ARG A 284 6.12 24.44 -8.39
N ASN A 285 6.88 23.52 -8.97
CA ASN A 285 7.46 23.71 -10.30
C ASN A 285 6.58 23.22 -11.47
N ARG A 286 5.60 22.34 -11.23
CA ARG A 286 4.71 21.85 -12.32
C ARG A 286 3.43 22.67 -12.52
N ALA A 287 3.21 23.72 -11.72
CA ALA A 287 2.12 24.68 -11.90
C ALA A 287 2.57 25.96 -12.66
N ARG A 288 3.79 25.96 -13.21
CA ARG A 288 4.39 27.07 -13.97
C ARG A 288 4.86 26.68 -15.38
N GLY A 289 4.44 25.51 -15.86
CA GLY A 289 4.69 25.04 -17.23
C GLY A 289 3.40 24.59 -17.87
#